data_AF-D6WHW6-F1
#
_entry.id   AF-D6WHW6-F1
#
_cell.length_a   1.000
_cell.length_b   1.000
_cell.length_c   1.000
_cell.angle_alpha   90.00
_cell.angle_beta   90.00
_cell.angle_gamma   90.00
#
_symmetry.space_group_name_H-M   'P 1'
#
loop_
_entity.id
_entity.type
_entity.pdbx_description
1 polymer ?
#
loop_
_entity_poly.entity_id
_entity_poly.type
_entity_poly.pdbx_seq_one_letter_code
_entity_poly.pdbx_strand_id
1 'polypeptide(L)'
;MFYSNINFCSFVSVKENTNGRPQPLLQEPHYGSRPQPYNPYPSEQQRYDEMCAGPGYGEPFGTETYRKSAPPVTAEYRDQRNTHFQQPGAVLMVYGLDPLRTNADKLFNLMCLYGNVARIKFLKSKEGTAMVQMGDSVAVERCVQNLNNVTVGLTGAAPLSHHNNVKDDKNNQSEHKLQLAFSKQPFLSEVTNPYPLPDKSPSYKEYITNKNNRFMNPAMASKNRIQPPSKILHFFNTPPQVTESELVQVFRDYDVVPPKAVKLFPMKSERSSSGLLEFEDTTEAVAAVMACNHAAIESPGTKFPFIMKLCFSSSRSMTIRNGDNNSNGAGEKRIESEH
;
A
#
# COMPACT_ATOMS: atom_id res chain seq x y z
N MET A 1 1.85 -56.95 -17.63
CA MET A 1 1.07 -57.93 -18.43
C MET A 1 0.37 -57.18 -19.54
N PHE A 2 0.51 -57.71 -20.75
CA PHE A 2 -0.07 -57.35 -22.05
C PHE A 2 0.28 -56.01 -22.70
N TYR A 3 1.12 -56.16 -23.73
CA TYR A 3 1.50 -55.27 -24.81
C TYR A 3 0.31 -54.85 -25.68
N SER A 4 0.39 -53.67 -26.31
CA SER A 4 0.24 -53.48 -27.78
C SER A 4 0.57 -52.03 -28.17
N ASN A 5 1.74 -51.84 -28.77
CA ASN A 5 2.06 -50.71 -29.66
C ASN A 5 1.36 -50.92 -31.01
N ILE A 6 1.07 -49.85 -31.76
CA ILE A 6 1.45 -49.70 -33.19
C ILE A 6 1.28 -48.22 -33.60
N ASN A 7 2.34 -47.73 -34.23
CA ASN A 7 2.54 -46.45 -34.90
C ASN A 7 2.03 -46.46 -36.36
N PHE A 8 2.06 -45.27 -36.96
CA PHE A 8 2.22 -44.88 -38.39
C PHE A 8 1.01 -44.07 -38.91
N CYS A 9 1.13 -43.05 -39.77
CA CYS A 9 2.21 -42.17 -40.25
C CYS A 9 1.52 -41.15 -41.18
N SER A 10 2.09 -39.95 -41.22
CA SER A 10 2.03 -38.87 -42.23
C SER A 10 1.12 -39.01 -43.47
N PHE A 11 0.40 -37.92 -43.81
CA PHE A 11 0.41 -37.38 -45.18
C PHE A 11 0.09 -35.88 -45.19
N VAL A 12 0.95 -35.13 -45.87
CA VAL A 12 0.85 -33.71 -46.21
C VAL A 12 0.04 -33.58 -47.50
N SER A 13 -0.86 -32.60 -47.63
CA SER A 13 -0.98 -31.86 -48.90
C SER A 13 -1.71 -30.52 -48.74
N VAL A 14 -1.11 -29.55 -49.41
CA VAL A 14 -1.45 -28.14 -49.60
C VAL A 14 -2.69 -27.99 -50.49
N LYS A 15 -3.49 -26.94 -50.25
CA LYS A 15 -4.27 -26.25 -51.29
C LYS A 15 -4.12 -24.74 -51.14
N GLU A 16 -3.62 -24.12 -52.20
CA GLU A 16 -3.62 -22.67 -52.42
C GLU A 16 -5.04 -22.12 -52.54
N ASN A 17 -5.24 -20.86 -52.13
CA ASN A 17 -6.10 -19.97 -52.88
C ASN A 17 -5.56 -18.54 -52.84
N THR A 18 -5.46 -17.99 -54.05
CA THR A 18 -4.95 -16.68 -54.45
C THR A 18 -5.92 -15.55 -54.08
N ASN A 19 -5.41 -14.42 -53.57
CA ASN A 19 -5.71 -13.08 -54.10
C ASN A 19 -4.91 -12.00 -53.36
N GLY A 20 -4.25 -11.14 -54.14
CA GLY A 20 -3.14 -10.30 -53.73
C GLY A 20 -3.48 -9.00 -52.99
N ARG A 21 -2.58 -8.62 -52.08
CA ARG A 21 -1.89 -7.32 -52.03
C ARG A 21 -0.68 -7.41 -51.09
N PRO A 22 0.45 -6.75 -51.40
CA PRO A 22 1.75 -7.05 -50.80
C PRO A 22 1.90 -6.46 -49.38
N GLN A 23 2.50 -7.26 -48.49
CA GLN A 23 3.09 -6.79 -47.23
C GLN A 23 4.45 -6.12 -47.51
N PRO A 24 4.81 -5.00 -46.86
CA PRO A 24 6.17 -4.49 -46.95
C PRO A 24 7.12 -5.37 -46.13
N LEU A 25 8.14 -5.89 -46.82
CA LEU A 25 9.26 -6.65 -46.28
C LEU A 25 10.11 -5.79 -45.33
N LEU A 26 10.51 -6.42 -44.22
CA LEU A 26 11.62 -6.01 -43.36
C LEU A 26 12.89 -5.71 -44.17
N GLN A 27 13.61 -4.66 -43.80
CA GLN A 27 14.98 -4.42 -44.25
C GLN A 27 15.90 -4.25 -43.02
N GLU A 28 16.91 -5.12 -42.91
CA GLU A 28 18.13 -4.97 -42.11
C GLU A 28 19.28 -5.65 -42.88
N PRO A 29 20.58 -5.41 -42.60
CA PRO A 29 21.24 -4.31 -41.88
C PRO A 29 22.41 -3.70 -42.69
N HIS A 30 22.97 -2.57 -42.27
CA HIS A 30 24.35 -2.21 -42.65
C HIS A 30 25.21 -1.89 -41.43
N TYR A 31 26.28 -2.67 -41.32
CA TYR A 31 27.35 -2.61 -40.33
C TYR A 31 28.31 -1.44 -40.59
N GLY A 32 28.74 -0.77 -39.52
CA GLY A 32 30.14 -0.38 -39.32
C GLY A 32 30.54 1.05 -39.68
N SER A 33 30.79 1.88 -38.66
CA SER A 33 32.07 2.61 -38.47
C SER A 33 32.16 3.17 -37.04
N ARG A 34 33.27 2.88 -36.36
CA ARG A 34 33.72 3.34 -35.02
C ARG A 34 35.22 3.71 -35.17
N PRO A 35 35.93 4.31 -34.19
CA PRO A 35 35.76 5.51 -33.33
C PRO A 35 36.85 6.59 -33.58
N GLN A 36 36.85 7.67 -32.76
CA GLN A 36 37.99 8.45 -32.20
C GLN A 36 38.04 9.96 -32.57
N PRO A 37 38.66 10.86 -31.74
CA PRO A 37 39.49 10.57 -30.57
C PRO A 37 39.10 11.21 -29.22
N TYR A 38 39.64 10.53 -28.21
CA TYR A 38 39.78 10.86 -26.80
C TYR A 38 40.80 11.99 -26.53
N ASN A 39 40.63 12.58 -25.33
CA ASN A 39 41.63 13.17 -24.40
C ASN A 39 41.79 14.71 -24.35
N PRO A 40 42.33 15.29 -23.26
CA PRO A 40 42.20 15.03 -21.81
C PRO A 40 41.79 16.30 -21.02
N TYR A 41 41.54 16.16 -19.72
CA TYR A 41 41.51 17.19 -18.65
C TYR A 41 42.32 18.49 -18.87
N PRO A 42 41.86 19.61 -18.27
CA PRO A 42 42.35 20.00 -16.92
C PRO A 42 41.21 20.56 -16.02
N SER A 43 40.89 20.11 -14.79
CA SER A 43 41.60 20.28 -13.49
C SER A 43 42.38 21.59 -13.41
N GLU A 44 42.28 22.51 -12.46
CA GLU A 44 41.72 22.59 -11.12
C GLU A 44 41.98 24.05 -10.67
N GLN A 45 41.37 24.44 -9.55
CA GLN A 45 41.88 25.37 -8.54
C GLN A 45 42.12 26.87 -8.85
N GLN A 46 41.38 27.64 -8.05
CA GLN A 46 41.85 28.74 -7.18
C GLN A 46 42.47 29.97 -7.83
N ARG A 47 41.76 31.10 -7.67
CA ARG A 47 42.44 32.32 -7.24
C ARG A 47 41.63 33.02 -6.16
N TYR A 48 42.17 32.94 -4.95
CA TYR A 48 41.99 33.94 -3.91
C TYR A 48 42.56 35.26 -4.44
N ASP A 49 41.77 36.32 -4.45
CA ASP A 49 42.25 37.70 -4.27
C ASP A 49 41.50 38.19 -3.02
N GLU A 50 42.11 38.16 -1.85
CA GLU A 50 43.15 39.07 -1.37
C GLU A 50 42.58 40.43 -0.90
N MET A 51 42.53 40.50 0.42
CA MET A 51 42.90 41.62 1.29
C MET A 51 42.07 42.90 1.34
N CYS A 52 41.64 43.12 2.59
CA CYS A 52 41.81 44.36 3.36
C CYS A 52 40.95 45.56 2.96
N ALA A 53 40.02 45.95 3.85
CA ALA A 53 40.35 46.89 4.93
C ALA A 53 39.08 47.47 5.57
N GLY A 54 38.98 47.30 6.90
CA GLY A 54 38.74 48.43 7.81
C GLY A 54 37.35 49.07 7.90
N PRO A 55 37.10 49.86 8.96
CA PRO A 55 35.81 49.85 9.66
C PRO A 55 35.02 51.16 9.50
N GLY A 56 33.70 51.12 9.72
CA GLY A 56 32.87 52.33 9.75
C GLY A 56 31.52 52.13 10.44
N TYR A 57 31.31 52.88 11.52
CA TYR A 57 30.12 52.97 12.36
C TYR A 57 28.89 53.56 11.64
N GLY A 58 27.68 53.20 12.10
CA GLY A 58 26.49 54.08 12.02
C GLY A 58 25.15 53.38 11.70
N GLU A 59 24.32 53.16 12.72
CA GLU A 59 22.84 53.17 12.61
C GLU A 59 22.36 54.62 12.37
N PRO A 60 21.19 54.94 11.74
CA PRO A 60 19.88 54.46 12.19
C PRO A 60 18.79 54.19 11.13
N PHE A 61 17.79 53.38 11.53
CA PHE A 61 16.38 53.33 11.10
C PHE A 61 15.94 54.13 9.85
N GLY A 62 15.44 53.41 8.83
CA GLY A 62 14.72 53.96 7.69
C GLY A 62 13.95 52.89 6.91
N THR A 63 12.71 53.23 6.56
CA THR A 63 11.60 52.41 6.07
C THR A 63 11.73 51.88 4.63
N GLU A 64 11.09 50.72 4.41
CA GLU A 64 10.43 50.25 3.19
C GLU A 64 11.25 50.00 1.88
N THR A 65 10.96 48.83 1.30
CA THR A 65 11.04 48.42 -0.12
C THR A 65 12.20 47.54 -0.61
N TYR A 66 11.80 46.54 -1.41
CA TYR A 66 12.58 45.54 -2.17
C TYR A 66 13.09 44.27 -1.45
N ARG A 67 12.16 43.36 -1.12
CA ARG A 67 12.49 41.92 -1.10
C ARG A 67 12.47 41.37 -2.53
N LYS A 68 13.67 41.11 -3.05
CA LYS A 68 13.93 40.25 -4.23
C LYS A 68 13.42 38.84 -3.90
N SER A 69 12.49 38.35 -4.71
CA SER A 69 11.84 37.05 -4.57
C SER A 69 12.85 35.90 -4.68
N ALA A 70 12.91 35.03 -3.67
CA ALA A 70 13.45 33.69 -3.83
C ALA A 70 12.48 32.84 -4.68
N PRO A 71 12.98 31.91 -5.53
CA PRO A 71 12.10 31.10 -6.36
C PRO A 71 11.25 30.13 -5.51
N PRO A 72 9.96 29.91 -5.85
CA PRO A 72 9.07 29.08 -5.05
C PRO A 72 9.35 27.58 -5.25
N VAL A 73 9.47 26.85 -4.14
CA VAL A 73 9.79 25.40 -4.04
C VAL A 73 8.58 24.49 -4.39
N THR A 74 7.63 24.92 -5.23
CA THR A 74 6.26 24.36 -5.19
C THR A 74 5.76 23.64 -6.44
N ALA A 75 6.42 23.74 -7.60
CA ALA A 75 5.90 23.14 -8.84
C ALA A 75 6.36 21.68 -9.04
N GLU A 76 7.65 21.40 -8.97
CA GLU A 76 8.22 20.08 -9.34
C GLU A 76 7.76 18.93 -8.42
N TYR A 77 7.55 19.21 -7.13
CA TYR A 77 7.03 18.22 -6.17
C TYR A 77 5.53 17.95 -6.29
N ARG A 78 4.77 18.80 -6.98
CA ARG A 78 3.34 18.58 -7.20
C ARG A 78 3.11 17.60 -8.36
N ASP A 79 3.90 17.69 -9.42
CA ASP A 79 3.78 16.79 -10.57
C ASP A 79 4.18 15.35 -10.24
N GLN A 80 5.23 15.14 -9.45
CA GLN A 80 5.64 13.80 -9.02
C GLN A 80 4.58 13.07 -8.19
N ARG A 81 3.69 13.77 -7.49
CA ARG A 81 2.59 13.12 -6.74
C ARG A 81 1.48 12.60 -7.65
N ASN A 82 1.32 13.20 -8.83
CA ASN A 82 0.24 12.85 -9.74
C ASN A 82 0.63 11.71 -10.70
N THR A 83 1.93 11.56 -11.03
CA THR A 83 2.42 10.47 -11.89
C THR A 83 2.08 9.08 -11.33
N HIS A 84 2.05 8.94 -10.00
CA HIS A 84 1.73 7.69 -9.31
C HIS A 84 0.30 7.19 -9.51
N PHE A 85 -0.59 7.95 -10.17
CA PHE A 85 -2.01 7.60 -10.36
C PHE A 85 -2.49 7.72 -11.80
N GLN A 86 -1.57 7.95 -12.75
CA GLN A 86 -1.89 8.15 -14.17
C GLN A 86 -1.78 6.87 -15.01
N GLN A 87 -1.36 5.75 -14.42
CA GLN A 87 -1.19 4.49 -15.15
C GLN A 87 -2.55 3.91 -15.57
N PRO A 88 -2.81 3.72 -16.87
CA PRO A 88 -4.05 3.13 -17.33
C PRO A 88 -4.12 1.64 -16.92
N GLY A 89 -5.33 1.18 -16.60
CA GLY A 89 -5.58 -0.23 -16.25
C GLY A 89 -5.31 -0.58 -14.78
N ALA A 90 -5.02 0.41 -13.93
CA ALA A 90 -4.84 0.22 -12.50
C ALA A 90 -6.19 0.19 -11.73
N VAL A 91 -7.24 -0.38 -12.31
CA VAL A 91 -8.56 -0.46 -11.67
C VAL A 91 -8.94 -1.90 -11.37
N LEU A 92 -9.41 -2.15 -10.15
CA LEU A 92 -9.88 -3.45 -9.70
C LEU A 92 -11.35 -3.39 -9.27
N MET A 93 -12.07 -4.48 -9.52
CA MET A 93 -13.40 -4.76 -9.01
C MET A 93 -13.28 -5.54 -7.71
N VAL A 94 -14.04 -5.13 -6.69
CA VAL A 94 -14.18 -5.83 -5.41
C VAL A 94 -15.64 -6.23 -5.26
N TYR A 95 -15.90 -7.52 -5.09
CA TYR A 95 -17.20 -8.08 -4.75
C TYR A 95 -17.15 -8.71 -3.35
N GLY A 96 -18.32 -9.02 -2.80
CA GLY A 96 -18.45 -9.73 -1.53
C GLY A 96 -18.17 -8.84 -0.31
N LEU A 97 -18.32 -7.52 -0.46
CA LEU A 97 -18.28 -6.57 0.66
C LEU A 97 -19.59 -6.65 1.46
N ASP A 98 -19.51 -6.39 2.77
CA ASP A 98 -20.70 -6.15 3.60
C ASP A 98 -21.31 -4.79 3.20
N PRO A 99 -22.52 -4.75 2.58
CA PRO A 99 -23.13 -3.53 2.09
C PRO A 99 -23.59 -2.58 3.21
N LEU A 100 -23.80 -3.09 4.43
CA LEU A 100 -24.29 -2.30 5.56
C LEU A 100 -23.15 -1.64 6.33
N ARG A 101 -21.97 -2.27 6.33
CA ARG A 101 -20.89 -1.87 7.25
C ARG A 101 -19.61 -1.45 6.55
N THR A 102 -19.44 -1.77 5.27
CA THR A 102 -18.24 -1.36 4.52
C THR A 102 -18.42 0.00 3.87
N ASN A 103 -17.49 0.91 4.14
CA ASN A 103 -17.42 2.22 3.49
C ASN A 103 -16.09 2.39 2.74
N ALA A 104 -15.91 3.55 2.10
CA ALA A 104 -14.71 3.83 1.34
C ALA A 104 -13.44 3.83 2.21
N ASP A 105 -13.50 4.35 3.44
CA ASP A 105 -12.34 4.43 4.32
C ASP A 105 -11.90 3.04 4.81
N LYS A 106 -12.86 2.16 5.13
CA LYS A 106 -12.59 0.77 5.51
C LYS A 106 -11.94 -0.01 4.38
N LEU A 107 -12.39 0.20 3.14
CA LEU A 107 -11.78 -0.42 1.98
C LEU A 107 -10.39 0.16 1.68
N PHE A 108 -10.21 1.48 1.81
CA PHE A 108 -8.90 2.13 1.72
C PHE A 108 -7.91 1.56 2.75
N ASN A 109 -8.36 1.41 3.99
CA ASN A 109 -7.57 0.89 5.10
C ASN A 109 -7.00 -0.50 4.84
N LEU A 110 -7.71 -1.36 4.11
CA LEU A 110 -7.20 -2.68 3.71
C LEU A 110 -6.31 -2.60 2.47
N MET A 111 -6.76 -1.91 1.43
CA MET A 111 -6.08 -1.88 0.13
C MET A 111 -4.74 -1.12 0.17
N CYS A 112 -4.60 -0.13 1.06
CA CYS A 112 -3.38 0.67 1.15
C CYS A 112 -2.15 -0.12 1.66
N LEU A 113 -2.34 -1.35 2.17
CA LEU A 113 -1.25 -2.27 2.50
C LEU A 113 -0.55 -2.81 1.24
N TYR A 114 -1.24 -2.85 0.10
CA TYR A 114 -0.76 -3.50 -1.13
C TYR A 114 -0.38 -2.51 -2.23
N GLY A 115 -0.74 -1.23 -2.09
CA GLY A 115 -0.34 -0.16 -2.99
C GLY A 115 -0.98 1.17 -2.64
N ASN A 116 -0.68 2.20 -3.43
CA ASN A 116 -1.38 3.48 -3.29
C ASN A 116 -2.79 3.35 -3.84
N VAL A 117 -3.75 3.97 -3.16
CA VAL A 117 -5.15 4.04 -3.58
C VAL A 117 -5.43 5.46 -4.07
N ALA A 118 -6.00 5.55 -5.27
CA ALA A 118 -6.38 6.81 -5.90
C ALA A 118 -7.82 7.16 -5.58
N ARG A 119 -8.75 6.23 -5.84
CA ARG A 119 -10.19 6.45 -5.79
C ARG A 119 -10.93 5.18 -5.45
N ILE A 120 -12.04 5.31 -4.74
CA ILE A 120 -12.95 4.21 -4.45
C ILE A 120 -14.37 4.63 -4.84
N LYS A 121 -15.10 3.75 -5.53
CA LYS A 121 -16.47 3.96 -6.01
C LYS A 121 -17.34 2.74 -5.75
N PHE A 122 -18.36 2.86 -4.92
CA PHE A 122 -19.40 1.84 -4.73
C PHE A 122 -20.42 1.90 -5.88
N LEU A 123 -20.94 0.74 -6.26
CA LEU A 123 -21.91 0.63 -7.35
C LEU A 123 -23.35 0.61 -6.81
N LYS A 124 -24.15 1.60 -7.21
CA LYS A 124 -25.58 1.67 -6.82
C LYS A 124 -26.40 0.50 -7.35
N SER A 125 -26.05 -0.01 -8.54
CA SER A 125 -26.77 -1.11 -9.19
C SER A 125 -26.47 -2.48 -8.57
N LYS A 126 -25.38 -2.61 -7.81
CA LYS A 126 -24.95 -3.87 -7.22
C LYS A 126 -24.35 -3.64 -5.85
N GLU A 127 -25.16 -3.89 -4.81
CA GLU A 127 -24.72 -3.81 -3.43
C GLU A 127 -23.57 -4.78 -3.14
N GLY A 128 -22.75 -4.46 -2.13
CA GLY A 128 -21.57 -5.25 -1.77
C GLY A 128 -20.48 -5.24 -2.85
N THR A 129 -20.52 -4.29 -3.80
CA THR A 129 -19.56 -4.17 -4.89
C THR A 129 -18.96 -2.76 -4.97
N ALA A 130 -17.65 -2.68 -5.15
CA ALA A 130 -16.92 -1.44 -5.36
C ALA A 130 -15.88 -1.56 -6.47
N MET A 131 -15.52 -0.43 -7.07
CA MET A 131 -14.36 -0.27 -7.94
C MET A 131 -13.31 0.52 -7.20
N VAL A 132 -12.05 0.09 -7.30
CA VAL A 132 -10.91 0.76 -6.67
C VAL A 132 -9.88 1.06 -7.74
N GLN A 133 -9.52 2.33 -7.89
CA GLN A 133 -8.36 2.74 -8.69
C GLN A 133 -7.13 2.73 -7.78
N MET A 134 -6.18 1.87 -8.10
CA MET A 134 -4.86 1.82 -7.50
C MET A 134 -3.91 2.80 -8.21
N GLY A 135 -2.70 2.97 -7.67
CA GLY A 135 -1.66 3.77 -8.31
C GLY A 135 -1.05 3.13 -9.55
N ASP A 136 -0.91 1.80 -9.53
CA ASP A 136 -0.29 1.04 -10.61
C ASP A 136 -0.94 -0.36 -10.75
N SER A 137 -0.69 -1.03 -11.87
CA SER A 137 -1.19 -2.38 -12.15
C SER A 137 -0.59 -3.44 -11.22
N VAL A 138 0.66 -3.26 -10.79
CA VAL A 138 1.34 -4.18 -9.86
C VAL A 138 0.63 -4.20 -8.51
N ALA A 139 0.12 -3.05 -8.04
CA ALA A 139 -0.69 -2.94 -6.84
C ALA A 139 -2.02 -3.70 -7.00
N VAL A 140 -2.65 -3.65 -8.19
CA VAL A 140 -3.84 -4.46 -8.49
C VAL A 140 -3.51 -5.94 -8.39
N GLU A 141 -2.43 -6.40 -9.01
CA GLU A 141 -1.98 -7.80 -8.94
C GLU A 141 -1.76 -8.25 -7.49
N ARG A 142 -1.09 -7.42 -6.68
CA ARG A 142 -0.85 -7.72 -5.26
C ARG A 142 -2.16 -7.81 -4.46
N CYS A 143 -3.13 -6.93 -4.74
CA CYS A 143 -4.46 -7.03 -4.13
C CYS A 143 -5.14 -8.35 -4.53
N VAL A 144 -5.19 -8.69 -5.82
CA VAL A 144 -5.83 -9.93 -6.31
C VAL A 144 -5.14 -11.16 -5.72
N GLN A 145 -3.81 -11.19 -5.68
CA GLN A 145 -3.03 -12.31 -5.17
C GLN A 145 -3.26 -12.57 -3.67
N ASN A 146 -3.40 -11.52 -2.87
CA ASN A 146 -3.44 -11.64 -1.40
C ASN A 146 -4.84 -11.52 -0.79
N LEU A 147 -5.76 -10.80 -1.44
CA LEU A 147 -7.08 -10.50 -0.89
C LEU A 147 -8.22 -11.28 -1.55
N ASN A 148 -7.98 -11.94 -2.68
CA ASN A 148 -9.01 -12.76 -3.30
C ASN A 148 -9.35 -13.95 -2.40
N ASN A 149 -10.64 -14.23 -2.23
CA ASN A 149 -11.18 -15.25 -1.35
C ASN A 149 -10.95 -15.01 0.15
N VAL A 150 -10.64 -13.79 0.58
CA VAL A 150 -10.49 -13.45 1.99
C VAL A 150 -11.85 -13.08 2.58
N THR A 151 -12.19 -13.69 3.72
CA THR A 151 -13.42 -13.39 4.46
C THR A 151 -13.26 -12.08 5.25
N VAL A 152 -14.24 -11.19 5.13
CA VAL A 152 -14.33 -9.92 5.87
C VAL A 152 -15.46 -10.00 6.90
N GLY A 153 -15.15 -10.53 8.08
CA GLY A 153 -16.10 -10.62 9.18
C GLY A 153 -16.06 -9.34 10.00
N LEU A 154 -16.63 -8.26 9.48
CA LEU A 154 -16.64 -7.00 10.23
C LEU A 154 -17.37 -7.12 11.58
N THR A 155 -18.11 -8.19 11.86
CA THR A 155 -19.03 -8.36 13.00
C THR A 155 -18.31 -8.36 14.35
N GLY A 156 -18.35 -7.23 15.07
CA GLY A 156 -17.73 -7.04 16.39
C GLY A 156 -18.69 -6.87 17.56
N ALA A 157 -19.96 -6.61 17.31
CA ALA A 157 -21.04 -6.81 18.27
C ALA A 157 -22.19 -7.47 17.52
N ALA A 158 -22.88 -8.41 18.17
CA ALA A 158 -24.17 -8.89 17.68
C ALA A 158 -25.02 -7.67 17.26
N PRO A 159 -25.83 -7.75 16.19
CA PRO A 159 -26.75 -6.67 15.89
C PRO A 159 -27.52 -6.36 17.18
N LEU A 160 -27.39 -5.12 17.68
CA LEU A 160 -28.33 -4.57 18.65
C LEU A 160 -29.66 -4.38 17.92
N SER A 161 -30.28 -5.49 17.55
CA SER A 161 -31.64 -5.53 17.10
C SER A 161 -32.49 -5.38 18.35
N HIS A 162 -32.86 -4.14 18.67
CA HIS A 162 -34.17 -3.89 19.25
C HIS A 162 -35.23 -4.23 18.21
N HIS A 163 -35.42 -5.53 17.97
CA HIS A 163 -36.65 -6.07 17.42
C HIS A 163 -36.80 -7.48 17.99
N ASN A 164 -37.74 -7.59 18.93
CA ASN A 164 -38.21 -8.84 19.51
C ASN A 164 -38.67 -9.79 18.40
N ASN A 165 -38.37 -11.07 18.57
CA ASN A 165 -38.89 -12.21 17.82
C ASN A 165 -38.50 -12.31 16.33
N VAL A 166 -37.29 -12.81 16.08
CA VAL A 166 -37.09 -13.77 14.97
C VAL A 166 -36.29 -14.95 15.54
N LYS A 167 -37.01 -15.99 15.96
CA LYS A 167 -36.45 -17.34 15.99
C LYS A 167 -36.47 -17.84 14.55
N ASP A 168 -35.41 -18.55 14.17
CA ASP A 168 -35.26 -19.29 12.91
C ASP A 168 -34.79 -18.49 11.68
N ASP A 169 -33.45 -18.32 11.57
CA ASP A 169 -32.69 -18.68 10.37
C ASP A 169 -31.16 -18.54 10.63
N LYS A 170 -30.59 -19.51 11.36
CA LYS A 170 -29.13 -19.60 11.61
C LYS A 170 -28.31 -20.00 10.36
N ASN A 171 -28.94 -20.23 9.22
CA ASN A 171 -28.31 -20.79 8.02
C ASN A 171 -27.96 -19.76 6.92
N ASN A 172 -28.17 -18.47 7.14
CA ASN A 172 -27.91 -17.46 6.10
C ASN A 172 -27.22 -16.19 6.60
N GLN A 173 -26.30 -16.32 7.56
CA GLN A 173 -25.31 -15.27 7.77
C GLN A 173 -24.33 -15.37 6.59
N SER A 174 -24.61 -14.61 5.54
CA SER A 174 -23.84 -14.62 4.31
C SER A 174 -22.39 -14.26 4.62
N GLU A 175 -21.51 -15.25 4.50
CA GLU A 175 -20.08 -15.04 4.66
C GLU A 175 -19.63 -14.02 3.59
N HIS A 176 -19.25 -12.83 4.04
CA HIS A 176 -18.74 -11.78 3.16
C HIS A 176 -17.32 -12.15 2.73
N LYS A 177 -17.21 -12.87 1.62
CA LYS A 177 -15.94 -13.31 1.05
C LYS A 177 -15.55 -12.44 -0.12
N LEU A 178 -14.43 -11.73 0.01
CA LEU A 178 -13.94 -10.84 -1.03
C LEU A 178 -13.61 -11.61 -2.30
N GLN A 179 -14.11 -11.13 -3.43
CA GLN A 179 -13.68 -11.59 -4.74
C GLN A 179 -13.15 -10.40 -5.52
N LEU A 180 -11.89 -10.48 -5.93
CA LEU A 180 -11.21 -9.40 -6.63
C LEU A 180 -10.98 -9.80 -8.08
N ALA A 181 -11.23 -8.87 -9.00
CA ALA A 181 -10.99 -9.05 -10.42
C ALA A 181 -10.45 -7.77 -11.05
N PHE A 182 -9.68 -7.92 -12.14
CA PHE A 182 -9.28 -6.78 -12.96
C PHE A 182 -10.52 -6.10 -13.57
N SER A 183 -10.57 -4.78 -13.51
CA SER A 183 -11.59 -4.02 -14.21
C SER A 183 -11.20 -3.80 -15.67
N LYS A 184 -12.19 -3.72 -16.55
CA LYS A 184 -11.99 -3.30 -17.95
C LYS A 184 -11.79 -1.78 -18.08
N GLN A 185 -12.06 -1.01 -17.03
CA GLN A 185 -11.92 0.44 -17.06
C GLN A 185 -10.45 0.84 -16.89
N PRO A 186 -9.91 1.72 -17.75
CA PRO A 186 -8.54 2.21 -17.59
C PRO A 186 -8.38 3.13 -16.38
N PHE A 187 -9.44 3.86 -16.00
CA PHE A 187 -9.48 4.81 -14.89
C PHE A 187 -10.90 4.90 -14.33
N LEU A 188 -11.02 5.27 -13.05
CA LEU A 188 -12.32 5.59 -12.46
C LEU A 188 -12.74 7.01 -12.86
N SER A 189 -13.92 7.12 -13.46
CA SER A 189 -14.54 8.43 -13.65
C SER A 189 -14.92 9.06 -12.31
N GLU A 190 -14.70 10.36 -12.20
CA GLU A 190 -15.17 11.15 -11.08
C GLU A 190 -16.70 11.06 -10.95
N VAL A 191 -17.19 11.16 -9.72
CA VAL A 191 -18.63 11.13 -9.42
C VAL A 191 -19.01 12.45 -8.77
N THR A 192 -19.69 13.30 -9.53
CA THR A 192 -20.09 14.65 -9.07
C THR A 192 -21.05 14.60 -7.89
N ASN A 193 -21.97 13.62 -7.87
CA ASN A 193 -22.94 13.47 -6.79
C ASN A 193 -22.95 12.02 -6.27
N PRO A 194 -22.04 11.67 -5.32
CA PRO A 194 -22.00 10.36 -4.71
C PRO A 194 -23.27 10.12 -3.88
N TYR A 195 -23.90 8.97 -4.02
CA TYR A 195 -25.01 8.59 -3.13
C TYR A 195 -24.48 8.25 -1.72
N PRO A 196 -25.25 8.48 -0.65
CA PRO A 196 -24.84 8.13 0.70
C PRO A 196 -24.87 6.61 0.92
N LEU A 197 -23.84 6.08 1.56
CA LEU A 197 -23.80 4.73 2.11
C LEU A 197 -24.61 4.65 3.42
N PRO A 198 -24.84 3.46 4.01
CA PRO A 198 -25.64 3.32 5.24
C PRO A 198 -25.12 4.12 6.45
N ASP A 199 -23.81 4.34 6.53
CA ASP A 199 -23.18 5.20 7.55
C ASP A 199 -23.20 6.69 7.18
N LYS A 200 -23.92 7.06 6.11
CA LYS A 200 -24.02 8.40 5.51
C LYS A 200 -22.74 8.91 4.85
N SER A 201 -21.68 8.11 4.79
CA SER A 201 -20.46 8.45 4.05
C SER A 201 -20.71 8.41 2.54
N PRO A 202 -19.93 9.14 1.72
CA PRO A 202 -20.12 9.15 0.27
C PRO A 202 -19.67 7.82 -0.36
N SER A 203 -20.45 7.33 -1.32
CA SER A 203 -20.12 6.15 -2.15
C SER A 203 -18.91 6.34 -3.07
N TYR A 204 -18.41 7.56 -3.23
CA TYR A 204 -17.21 7.89 -3.99
C TYR A 204 -16.30 8.78 -3.16
N LYS A 205 -15.00 8.43 -3.11
CA LYS A 205 -13.99 9.20 -2.38
C LYS A 205 -12.63 9.12 -3.04
N GLU A 206 -11.91 10.24 -3.03
CA GLU A 206 -10.56 10.38 -3.57
C GLU A 206 -9.50 10.32 -2.47
N TYR A 207 -8.40 9.63 -2.78
CA TYR A 207 -7.30 9.34 -1.87
C TYR A 207 -5.93 9.72 -2.45
N ILE A 208 -5.87 10.30 -3.66
CA ILE A 208 -4.62 10.72 -4.32
C ILE A 208 -3.74 11.59 -3.41
N THR A 209 -4.36 12.48 -2.62
CA THR A 209 -3.67 13.39 -1.69
C THR A 209 -3.61 12.87 -0.26
N ASN A 210 -4.11 11.65 -0.01
CA ASN A 210 -4.18 11.10 1.33
C ASN A 210 -2.79 10.69 1.83
N LYS A 211 -2.37 11.29 2.96
CA LYS A 211 -1.06 11.06 3.59
C LYS A 211 -0.85 9.63 4.09
N ASN A 212 -1.90 8.82 4.14
CA ASN A 212 -1.87 7.43 4.57
C ASN A 212 -1.53 6.45 3.43
N ASN A 213 -1.38 6.93 2.19
CA ASN A 213 -0.77 6.14 1.12
C ASN A 213 0.69 5.79 1.45
N ARG A 214 1.04 4.53 1.31
CA ARG A 214 2.30 3.98 1.86
C ARG A 214 3.45 3.92 0.86
N PHE A 215 3.16 4.02 -0.43
CA PHE A 215 4.11 3.79 -1.53
C PHE A 215 4.32 5.05 -2.39
N MET A 216 4.19 6.24 -1.80
CA MET A 216 4.27 7.52 -2.54
C MET A 216 5.68 7.90 -3.03
N ASN A 217 6.72 7.27 -2.48
CA ASN A 217 8.09 7.41 -2.96
C ASN A 217 8.87 6.13 -2.62
N PRO A 218 10.01 5.86 -3.30
CA PRO A 218 10.79 4.64 -3.08
C PRO A 218 11.26 4.45 -1.62
N ALA A 219 11.61 5.53 -0.92
CA ALA A 219 12.07 5.47 0.47
C ALA A 219 10.95 5.07 1.45
N MET A 220 9.71 5.48 1.20
CA MET A 220 8.54 5.02 1.95
C MET A 220 8.15 3.60 1.53
N ALA A 221 8.09 3.33 0.22
CA ALA A 221 7.70 2.04 -0.34
C ALA A 221 8.58 0.90 0.18
N SER A 222 9.90 1.09 0.23
CA SER A 222 10.88 0.08 0.70
C SER A 222 10.69 -0.36 2.16
N LYS A 223 9.99 0.42 2.98
CA LYS A 223 9.68 0.07 4.38
C LYS A 223 8.44 -0.82 4.51
N ASN A 224 7.63 -0.94 3.46
CA ASN A 224 6.40 -1.72 3.49
C ASN A 224 6.68 -3.14 2.99
N ARG A 225 6.60 -4.10 3.91
CA ARG A 225 6.61 -5.53 3.57
C ARG A 225 5.19 -5.95 3.27
N ILE A 226 4.96 -6.40 2.04
CA ILE A 226 3.66 -6.93 1.64
C ILE A 226 3.57 -8.35 2.16
N GLN A 227 2.52 -8.62 2.93
CA GLN A 227 2.25 -9.89 3.58
C GLN A 227 0.81 -10.30 3.26
N PRO A 228 0.55 -11.59 3.04
CA PRO A 228 -0.82 -12.07 2.94
C PRO A 228 -1.55 -11.85 4.28
N PRO A 229 -2.90 -11.82 4.28
CA PRO A 229 -3.68 -11.75 5.51
C PRO A 229 -3.30 -12.85 6.50
N SER A 230 -3.18 -12.47 7.77
CA SER A 230 -2.87 -13.37 8.88
C SER A 230 -3.58 -12.90 10.15
N LYS A 231 -3.73 -13.80 11.12
CA LYS A 231 -4.31 -13.50 12.42
C LYS A 231 -3.45 -12.61 13.32
N ILE A 232 -2.21 -12.29 12.91
CA ILE A 232 -1.29 -11.45 13.68
C ILE A 232 -1.08 -10.15 12.92
N LEU A 233 -1.39 -9.04 13.57
CA LEU A 233 -1.10 -7.71 13.04
C LEU A 233 0.15 -7.14 13.72
N HIS A 234 0.93 -6.38 12.96
CA HIS A 234 1.93 -5.48 13.48
C HIS A 234 1.36 -4.06 13.52
N PHE A 235 1.39 -3.43 14.68
CA PHE A 235 1.00 -2.04 14.86
C PHE A 235 2.21 -1.15 15.07
N PHE A 236 2.13 0.08 14.61
CA PHE A 236 3.15 1.10 14.84
C PHE A 236 2.56 2.50 14.81
N ASN A 237 3.35 3.48 15.26
CA ASN A 237 2.96 4.89 15.36
C ASN A 237 1.83 5.12 16.37
N THR A 238 1.88 4.41 17.49
CA THR A 238 1.02 4.63 18.67
C THR A 238 1.77 5.46 19.73
N PRO A 239 1.08 6.07 20.71
CA PRO A 239 1.74 6.85 21.76
C PRO A 239 2.85 6.08 22.47
N PRO A 240 3.98 6.72 22.86
CA PRO A 240 5.13 6.03 23.49
C PRO A 240 4.75 5.21 24.72
N GLN A 241 3.85 5.76 25.54
CA GLN A 241 3.36 5.18 26.78
C GLN A 241 2.00 4.47 26.64
N VAL A 242 1.58 4.11 25.42
CA VAL A 242 0.31 3.42 25.21
C VAL A 242 0.29 2.08 25.95
N THR A 243 -0.80 1.83 26.65
CA THR A 243 -1.04 0.58 27.37
C THR A 243 -1.81 -0.41 26.52
N GLU A 244 -1.74 -1.69 26.87
CA GLU A 244 -2.56 -2.73 26.26
C GLU A 244 -4.07 -2.42 26.37
N SER A 245 -4.52 -1.94 27.53
CA SER A 245 -5.92 -1.59 27.75
C SER A 245 -6.40 -0.46 26.84
N GLU A 246 -5.59 0.57 26.63
CA GLU A 246 -5.91 1.66 25.70
C GLU A 246 -5.98 1.15 24.26
N LEU A 247 -5.05 0.28 23.84
CA LEU A 247 -5.09 -0.34 22.51
C LEU A 247 -6.35 -1.19 22.33
N VAL A 248 -6.70 -2.02 23.31
CA VAL A 248 -7.94 -2.82 23.30
C VAL A 248 -9.17 -1.92 23.21
N GLN A 249 -9.19 -0.79 23.90
CA GLN A 249 -10.30 0.16 23.86
C GLN A 249 -10.50 0.74 22.45
N VAL A 250 -9.42 1.07 21.73
CA VAL A 250 -9.51 1.54 20.34
C VAL A 250 -10.28 0.56 19.46
N PHE A 251 -10.06 -0.75 19.58
CA PHE A 251 -10.81 -1.74 18.79
C PHE A 251 -12.29 -1.80 19.17
N ARG A 252 -12.62 -1.63 20.45
CA ARG A 252 -14.01 -1.57 20.94
C ARG A 252 -14.74 -0.34 20.41
N ASP A 253 -14.08 0.81 20.42
CA ASP A 253 -14.65 2.08 19.95
C ASP A 253 -15.01 2.05 18.45
N TYR A 254 -14.32 1.21 17.68
CA TYR A 254 -14.56 0.98 16.26
C TYR A 254 -15.50 -0.19 15.96
N ASP A 255 -16.17 -0.75 16.99
CA ASP A 255 -17.13 -1.86 16.86
C ASP A 255 -16.54 -3.11 16.17
N VAL A 256 -15.30 -3.46 16.54
CA VAL A 256 -14.64 -4.70 16.11
C VAL A 256 -14.16 -5.52 17.31
N VAL A 257 -14.00 -6.83 17.10
CA VAL A 257 -13.45 -7.72 18.12
C VAL A 257 -12.05 -7.24 18.50
N PRO A 258 -11.77 -7.00 19.80
CA PRO A 258 -10.43 -6.62 20.23
C PRO A 258 -9.44 -7.80 20.13
N PRO A 259 -8.13 -7.52 20.01
CA PRO A 259 -7.13 -8.58 19.98
C PRO A 259 -7.13 -9.38 21.28
N LYS A 260 -6.91 -10.70 21.18
CA LYS A 260 -6.81 -11.60 22.35
C LYS A 260 -5.51 -11.44 23.13
N ALA A 261 -4.47 -10.90 22.48
CA ALA A 261 -3.19 -10.64 23.09
C ALA A 261 -2.51 -9.45 22.43
N VAL A 262 -1.94 -8.56 23.26
CA VAL A 262 -1.09 -7.46 22.80
C VAL A 262 0.34 -7.71 23.27
N LYS A 263 1.30 -7.45 22.39
CA LYS A 263 2.72 -7.48 22.74
C LYS A 263 3.41 -6.21 22.28
N LEU A 264 3.80 -5.38 23.24
CA LEU A 264 4.62 -4.20 22.99
C LEU A 264 6.08 -4.62 22.72
N PHE A 265 6.69 -4.01 21.71
CA PHE A 265 8.12 -4.15 21.45
C PHE A 265 8.92 -3.16 22.28
N PRO A 266 10.20 -3.46 22.58
CA PRO A 266 11.12 -2.47 23.11
C PRO A 266 11.13 -1.23 22.22
N MET A 267 11.02 -0.05 22.83
CA MET A 267 10.98 1.21 22.11
C MET A 267 12.29 1.40 21.35
N LYS A 268 12.20 1.48 20.01
CA LYS A 268 13.34 1.87 19.16
C LYS A 268 13.52 3.39 19.08
N SER A 269 12.52 4.14 19.51
CA SER A 269 12.45 5.59 19.48
C SER A 269 11.55 6.06 20.62
N GLU A 270 11.88 7.20 21.19
CA GLU A 270 11.06 7.85 22.22
C GLU A 270 9.77 8.47 21.64
N ARG A 271 9.64 8.54 20.31
CA ARG A 271 8.52 9.23 19.65
C ARG A 271 7.26 8.40 19.54
N SER A 272 7.36 7.08 19.41
CA SER A 272 6.20 6.21 19.25
C SER A 272 6.51 4.76 19.60
N SER A 273 5.47 4.02 19.94
CA SER A 273 5.52 2.59 20.23
C SER A 273 5.08 1.75 19.03
N SER A 274 5.38 0.46 19.10
CA SER A 274 5.01 -0.56 18.12
C SER A 274 4.94 -1.93 18.78
N GLY A 275 4.29 -2.89 18.13
CA GLY A 275 4.14 -4.22 18.68
C GLY A 275 3.30 -5.15 17.81
N LEU A 276 2.88 -6.27 18.38
CA LEU A 276 2.00 -7.25 17.74
C LEU A 276 0.64 -7.29 18.43
N LEU A 277 -0.37 -7.63 17.63
CA LEU A 277 -1.73 -7.94 18.06
C LEU A 277 -2.06 -9.34 17.53
N GLU A 278 -2.48 -10.26 18.39
CA GLU A 278 -3.01 -11.56 17.98
C GLU A 278 -4.54 -11.54 18.04
N PHE A 279 -5.18 -12.05 16.99
CA PHE A 279 -6.62 -12.30 16.92
C PHE A 279 -6.90 -13.81 16.94
N GLU A 280 -8.17 -14.20 17.07
CA GLU A 280 -8.52 -15.62 17.06
C GLU A 280 -8.26 -16.22 15.68
N ASP A 281 -8.71 -15.53 14.64
CA ASP A 281 -8.53 -15.93 13.25
C ASP A 281 -8.13 -14.76 12.33
N THR A 282 -7.97 -15.08 11.04
CA THR A 282 -7.58 -14.08 10.03
C THR A 282 -8.74 -13.14 9.69
N THR A 283 -9.99 -13.60 9.83
CA THR A 283 -11.20 -12.84 9.52
C THR A 283 -11.34 -11.65 10.46
N GLU A 284 -11.16 -11.87 11.77
CA GLU A 284 -11.14 -10.82 12.79
C GLU A 284 -9.99 -9.83 12.56
N ALA A 285 -8.79 -10.32 12.24
CA ALA A 285 -7.65 -9.46 11.96
C ALA A 285 -7.88 -8.58 10.72
N VAL A 286 -8.49 -9.11 9.65
CA VAL A 286 -8.86 -8.34 8.47
C VAL A 286 -9.90 -7.27 8.81
N ALA A 287 -10.92 -7.62 9.61
CA ALA A 287 -11.91 -6.66 10.09
C ALA A 287 -11.28 -5.53 10.92
N ALA A 288 -10.36 -5.88 11.82
CA ALA A 288 -9.59 -4.94 12.61
C ALA A 288 -8.73 -4.00 11.74
N VAL A 289 -8.10 -4.52 10.67
CA VAL A 289 -7.39 -3.67 9.70
C VAL A 289 -8.36 -2.72 9.00
N MET A 290 -9.49 -3.22 8.49
CA MET A 290 -10.48 -2.40 7.80
C MET A 290 -11.01 -1.28 8.71
N ALA A 291 -11.35 -1.57 9.97
CA ALA A 291 -11.93 -0.60 10.87
C ALA A 291 -10.90 0.35 11.51
N CYS A 292 -9.81 -0.19 12.06
CA CYS A 292 -8.93 0.55 12.98
C CYS A 292 -7.62 1.02 12.37
N ASN A 293 -7.28 0.62 11.15
CA ASN A 293 -6.08 1.18 10.51
C ASN A 293 -6.28 2.69 10.31
N HIS A 294 -5.29 3.48 10.69
CA HIS A 294 -5.37 4.94 10.77
C HIS A 294 -6.28 5.50 11.86
N ALA A 295 -6.67 4.69 12.86
CA ALA A 295 -7.31 5.22 14.06
C ALA A 295 -6.44 6.29 14.72
N ALA A 296 -7.07 7.38 15.16
CA ALA A 296 -6.43 8.47 15.86
C ALA A 296 -6.41 8.13 17.36
N ILE A 297 -5.21 8.07 17.95
CA ILE A 297 -5.00 7.83 19.37
C ILE A 297 -4.45 9.11 19.98
N GLU A 298 -5.21 9.69 20.89
CA GLU A 298 -4.79 10.90 21.60
C GLU A 298 -3.75 10.54 22.66
N SER A 299 -2.84 11.49 22.93
CA SER A 299 -1.86 11.36 24.01
C SER A 299 -1.72 12.71 24.71
N PRO A 300 -1.77 12.74 26.05
CA PRO A 300 -1.48 13.94 26.82
C PRO A 300 -0.14 14.54 26.40
N GLY A 301 -0.07 15.86 26.31
CA GLY A 301 1.15 16.59 25.95
C GLY A 301 1.47 16.64 24.45
N THR A 302 0.65 16.06 23.58
CA THR A 302 0.84 16.15 22.12
C THR A 302 -0.25 17.01 21.47
N LYS A 303 0.14 17.83 20.48
CA LYS A 303 -0.78 18.72 19.75
C LYS A 303 -1.67 17.98 18.75
N PHE A 304 -1.20 16.83 18.25
CA PHE A 304 -1.84 16.07 17.20
C PHE A 304 -1.92 14.61 17.62
N PRO A 305 -3.02 13.90 17.28
CA PRO A 305 -3.16 12.49 17.62
C PRO A 305 -2.16 11.64 16.84
N PHE A 306 -1.84 10.50 17.43
CA PHE A 306 -1.07 9.44 16.79
C PHE A 306 -1.97 8.67 15.83
N ILE A 307 -1.59 8.62 14.56
CA ILE A 307 -2.32 7.84 13.56
C ILE A 307 -1.77 6.42 13.55
N MET A 308 -2.43 5.50 14.26
CA MET A 308 -2.03 4.10 14.34
C MET A 308 -1.97 3.48 12.95
N LYS A 309 -0.93 2.70 12.69
CA LYS A 309 -0.75 1.98 11.43
C LYS A 309 -0.77 0.49 11.69
N LEU A 310 -1.58 -0.24 10.92
CA LEU A 310 -1.67 -1.69 10.97
C LEU A 310 -1.12 -2.32 9.67
N CYS A 311 -0.46 -3.46 9.80
CA CYS A 311 -0.13 -4.36 8.68
C CYS A 311 -0.18 -5.82 9.13
N PHE A 312 -0.39 -6.75 8.19
CA PHE A 312 -0.26 -8.17 8.48
C PHE A 312 1.18 -8.54 8.80
N SER A 313 1.35 -9.36 9.85
CA SER A 313 2.64 -9.85 10.28
C SER A 313 2.96 -11.19 9.62
N SER A 314 4.24 -11.40 9.29
CA SER A 314 4.76 -12.72 8.87
C SER A 314 5.03 -13.65 10.06
N SER A 315 4.94 -13.14 11.29
CA SER A 315 5.14 -13.94 12.49
C SER A 315 4.06 -15.03 12.60
N ARG A 316 4.49 -16.26 12.92
CA ARG A 316 3.58 -17.38 13.20
C ARG A 316 3.11 -17.41 14.67
N SER A 317 3.74 -16.60 15.51
CA SER A 317 3.54 -16.53 16.96
C SER A 317 3.89 -15.11 17.43
N MET A 318 3.41 -14.72 18.60
CA MET A 318 3.77 -13.47 19.28
C MET A 318 5.25 -13.42 19.74
N THR A 319 6.09 -14.39 19.34
CA THR A 319 7.54 -14.38 19.59
C THR A 319 8.26 -13.42 18.62
N ILE A 320 9.20 -12.63 19.14
CA ILE A 320 10.00 -11.71 18.33
C ILE A 320 11.11 -12.53 17.69
N ARG A 321 11.06 -12.73 16.36
CA ARG A 321 12.25 -13.15 15.61
C ARG A 321 13.11 -11.91 15.43
N ASN A 322 14.16 -11.78 16.25
CA ASN A 322 15.19 -10.77 16.03
C ASN A 322 15.91 -11.12 14.72
N GLY A 323 15.53 -10.44 13.63
CA GLY A 323 16.30 -10.18 12.41
C GLY A 323 17.02 -11.35 11.73
N ASP A 324 16.58 -11.66 10.50
CA ASP A 324 17.51 -11.97 9.42
C ASP A 324 18.48 -10.78 9.27
N ASN A 325 19.63 -10.85 9.94
CA ASN A 325 20.76 -10.00 9.65
C ASN A 325 21.45 -10.56 8.41
N ASN A 326 21.39 -9.79 7.33
CA ASN A 326 22.22 -9.98 6.16
C ASN A 326 23.70 -9.80 6.59
N SER A 327 24.43 -10.91 6.77
CA SER A 327 25.88 -10.93 6.68
C SER A 327 26.28 -12.02 5.69
N ASN A 328 26.61 -11.57 4.48
CA ASN A 328 27.38 -12.33 3.51
C ASN A 328 28.63 -12.93 4.17
N GLY A 329 29.00 -14.12 3.71
CA GLY A 329 29.92 -15.03 4.38
C GLY A 329 31.32 -14.50 4.66
N ALA A 330 31.92 -15.10 5.67
CA ALA A 330 33.35 -15.32 5.78
C ALA A 330 33.54 -16.68 6.48
N GLY A 331 34.21 -17.59 5.79
CA GLY A 331 34.45 -18.95 6.24
C GLY A 331 35.36 -19.03 7.47
N GLU A 332 35.05 -20.01 8.31
CA GLU A 332 35.96 -21.05 8.78
C GLU A 332 37.45 -20.66 8.93
N LYS A 333 37.89 -20.43 10.19
CA LYS A 333 39.21 -20.88 10.66
C LYS A 333 39.10 -21.41 12.08
N ARG A 334 39.14 -22.73 12.17
CA ARG A 334 39.40 -23.50 13.39
C ARG A 334 40.88 -23.31 13.73
N ILE A 335 41.17 -22.79 14.92
CA ILE A 335 42.52 -22.77 15.48
C ILE A 335 42.66 -24.06 16.29
N GLU A 336 43.41 -25.02 15.76
CA GLU A 336 44.01 -26.08 16.58
C GLU A 336 45.28 -25.50 17.19
N SER A 337 45.31 -25.43 18.52
CA SER A 337 46.51 -25.18 19.30
C SER A 337 47.19 -26.52 19.59
N GLU A 338 48.39 -26.71 19.05
CA GLU A 338 49.36 -27.65 19.61
C GLU A 338 49.68 -27.23 21.05
N HIS A 339 49.51 -28.13 22.02
CA HIS A 339 50.43 -28.43 23.12
C HIS A 339 49.97 -29.70 23.86
#